data_AF-A0A3D2B2J7-F1
#
_entry.id   AF-A0A3D2B2J7-F1
#
_cell.length_a   1.000
_cell.length_b   1.000
_cell.length_c   1.000
_cell.angle_alpha   90.00
_cell.angle_beta   90.00
_cell.angle_gamma   90.00
#
_symmetry.space_group_name_H-M   'P 1'
#
loop_
_entity.id
_entity.type
_entity.pdbx_description
1 polymer ?
#
loop_
_entity_poly.entity_id
_entity_poly.type
_entity_poly.pdbx_seq_one_letter_code
_entity_poly.pdbx_strand_id
1 'polypeptide(L)'
;MSTDNKQSLPAITLAAIGVVYGDIGTSPLYTLRECLSGQFGFGVERDAVFGFLSLIFWLLILVVSVKYLSFVMRADNAGEGGILTLMSLAGRNTSARMTSFLVIIGLVGGSFFYGEVVITPAISVLSAIEGLEIIAPHLDEWVVPLAILVLTLLFVIQKHGTGLVGKLFAPIML
;
A
#
# COMPACT_ATOMS: atom_id res chain seq x y z
N MET A 1 -16.34 -19.70 -30.74
CA MET A 1 -15.28 -18.73 -31.09
C MET A 1 -15.38 -17.59 -30.10
N SER A 2 -14.60 -17.65 -29.04
CA SER A 2 -14.55 -16.63 -27.99
C SER A 2 -13.78 -15.43 -28.55
N THR A 3 -14.44 -14.29 -28.68
CA THR A 3 -13.79 -13.04 -29.09
C THR A 3 -12.87 -12.57 -27.97
N ASP A 4 -11.58 -12.84 -28.09
CA ASP A 4 -10.53 -12.24 -27.28
C ASP A 4 -10.52 -10.72 -27.53
N ASN A 5 -11.15 -10.00 -26.62
CA ASN A 5 -11.10 -8.55 -26.57
C ASN A 5 -9.71 -8.17 -26.04
N LYS A 6 -8.70 -8.12 -26.92
CA LYS A 6 -7.33 -7.69 -26.59
C LYS A 6 -7.40 -6.27 -26.02
N GLN A 7 -7.39 -6.16 -24.70
CA GLN A 7 -7.33 -4.89 -24.01
C GLN A 7 -6.13 -4.10 -24.54
N SER A 8 -6.34 -2.85 -24.92
CA SER A 8 -5.28 -2.00 -25.47
C SER A 8 -4.18 -1.83 -24.41
N LEU A 9 -2.94 -2.19 -24.77
CA LEU A 9 -1.71 -1.97 -24.00
C LEU A 9 -1.71 -0.67 -23.17
N PRO A 10 -2.03 0.51 -23.73
CA PRO A 10 -2.07 1.76 -22.96
C PRO A 10 -3.08 1.75 -21.80
N ALA A 11 -4.23 1.10 -21.96
CA ALA A 11 -5.24 1.01 -20.91
C ALA A 11 -4.79 0.08 -19.75
N ILE A 12 -4.07 -1.00 -20.06
CA ILE A 12 -3.50 -1.89 -19.05
C ILE A 12 -2.37 -1.18 -18.30
N THR A 13 -1.51 -0.46 -19.02
CA THR A 13 -0.43 0.34 -18.43
C THR A 13 -0.99 1.42 -17.51
N LEU A 14 -2.00 2.16 -17.95
CA LEU A 14 -2.66 3.17 -17.12
C LEU A 14 -3.26 2.56 -15.85
N ALA A 15 -3.96 1.43 -15.99
CA ALA A 15 -4.53 0.71 -14.85
C ALA A 15 -3.45 0.26 -13.85
N ALA A 16 -2.36 -0.32 -14.35
CA ALA A 16 -1.26 -0.79 -13.50
C ALA A 16 -0.55 0.36 -12.77
N ILE A 17 -0.24 1.44 -13.49
CA ILE A 17 0.40 2.63 -12.92
C ILE A 17 -0.53 3.26 -11.87
N GLY A 18 -1.82 3.45 -12.18
CA GLY A 18 -2.78 4.04 -11.24
C GLY A 18 -2.94 3.23 -9.96
N VAL A 19 -2.92 1.90 -10.03
CA VAL A 19 -2.96 1.03 -8.84
C VAL A 19 -1.68 1.17 -8.02
N VAL A 20 -0.50 1.17 -8.65
CA VAL A 20 0.80 1.28 -7.95
C VAL A 20 0.96 2.65 -7.30
N TYR A 21 0.65 3.74 -8.02
CA TYR A 21 0.71 5.08 -7.45
C TYR A 21 -0.34 5.29 -6.37
N GLY A 22 -1.49 4.61 -6.46
CA GLY A 22 -2.48 4.66 -5.39
C GLY A 22 -2.01 4.05 -4.08
N ASP A 23 -1.35 2.89 -4.15
CA ASP A 23 -0.79 2.24 -2.95
C ASP A 23 0.38 3.05 -2.34
N ILE A 24 1.24 3.62 -3.19
CA ILE A 24 2.38 4.43 -2.73
C ILE A 24 1.92 5.79 -2.16
N GLY A 25 0.90 6.40 -2.75
CA GLY A 25 0.48 7.77 -2.43
C GLY A 25 -0.38 7.90 -1.18
N THR A 26 -1.14 6.86 -0.80
CA THR A 26 -2.03 6.91 0.37
C THR A 26 -1.29 6.85 1.70
N SER A 27 -0.13 6.18 1.73
CA SER A 27 0.62 5.98 2.97
C SER A 27 1.19 7.26 3.60
N PRO A 28 1.78 8.19 2.84
CA PRO A 28 2.10 9.52 3.33
C PRO A 28 0.89 10.30 3.85
N LEU A 29 -0.29 10.15 3.23
CA LEU A 29 -1.47 10.95 3.55
C LEU A 29 -2.05 10.59 4.92
N TYR A 30 -2.24 9.30 5.22
CA TYR A 30 -2.69 8.91 6.56
C TYR A 30 -1.60 9.17 7.61
N THR A 31 -0.32 9.00 7.27
CA THR A 31 0.80 9.26 8.20
C THR A 31 0.85 10.73 8.60
N LEU A 32 0.78 11.65 7.63
CA LEU A 32 0.72 13.09 7.91
C LEU A 32 -0.46 13.43 8.79
N ARG A 33 -1.62 12.84 8.49
CA ARG A 33 -2.82 13.07 9.27
C ARG A 33 -2.67 12.60 10.72
N GLU A 34 -2.15 11.40 10.92
CA GLU A 34 -1.95 10.84 12.27
C GLU A 34 -0.92 11.65 13.07
N CYS A 35 0.13 12.13 12.42
CA CYS A 35 1.11 13.01 13.07
C CYS A 35 0.54 14.39 13.43
N LEU A 36 -0.48 14.86 12.70
CA LEU A 36 -1.09 16.18 12.88
C LEU A 36 -2.46 16.15 13.59
N SER A 37 -2.96 14.97 13.98
CA SER A 37 -4.27 14.77 14.63
C SER A 37 -4.32 15.24 16.09
N GLY A 38 -3.26 15.88 16.59
CA GLY A 38 -3.21 16.53 17.91
C GLY A 38 -3.04 15.56 19.09
N GLN A 39 -3.16 14.25 18.90
CA GLN A 39 -3.02 13.26 20.00
C GLN A 39 -1.60 13.21 20.61
N PHE A 40 -0.58 13.62 19.86
CA PHE A 40 0.83 13.60 20.28
C PHE A 40 1.40 14.99 20.63
N GLY A 41 0.56 16.02 20.75
CA GLY A 41 0.95 17.32 21.31
C GLY A 41 1.61 18.33 20.36
N PHE A 42 1.75 18.01 19.07
CA PHE A 42 2.11 19.00 18.06
C PHE A 42 0.83 19.62 17.49
N GLY A 43 0.63 20.91 17.71
CA GLY A 43 -0.36 21.66 16.95
C GLY A 43 0.01 21.68 15.46
N VAL A 44 -0.90 22.16 14.62
CA VAL A 44 -0.61 22.42 13.20
C VAL A 44 0.27 23.68 13.10
N GLU A 45 1.52 23.54 13.55
CA GLU A 45 2.55 24.58 13.49
C GLU A 45 3.38 24.40 12.22
N ARG A 46 3.79 25.53 11.64
CA ARG A 46 4.50 25.59 10.36
C ARG A 46 5.75 24.71 10.35
N ASP A 47 6.51 24.73 11.44
CA ASP A 47 7.77 24.00 11.56
C ASP A 47 7.55 22.48 11.66
N ALA A 48 6.49 22.06 12.36
CA ALA A 48 6.11 20.65 12.45
C ALA A 48 5.67 20.10 11.09
N VAL A 49 4.85 20.84 10.35
CA VAL A 49 4.40 20.46 9.00
C VAL A 49 5.58 20.30 8.05
N PHE A 50 6.49 21.27 7.99
CA PHE A 50 7.69 21.16 7.15
C PHE A 50 8.64 20.04 7.61
N GLY A 51 8.73 19.80 8.92
CA GLY A 51 9.49 18.69 9.48
C GLY A 51 8.98 17.33 8.99
N PHE A 52 7.67 17.06 9.14
CA PHE A 52 7.07 15.80 8.68
C PHE A 52 7.14 15.64 7.15
N LEU A 53 6.87 16.70 6.39
CA LEU A 53 7.00 16.66 4.92
C LEU A 53 8.43 16.33 4.49
N SER A 54 9.44 16.93 5.13
CA SER A 54 10.85 16.64 4.88
C SER A 54 11.20 15.19 5.20
N LEU A 55 10.73 14.67 6.34
CA LEU A 55 10.95 13.29 6.74
C LEU A 55 10.33 12.30 5.74
N ILE A 56 9.09 12.53 5.33
CA ILE A 56 8.41 11.69 4.33
C ILE A 56 9.16 11.75 2.99
N PHE A 57 9.55 12.95 2.56
CA PHE A 57 10.31 13.14 1.32
C PHE A 57 11.61 12.33 1.34
N TRP A 58 12.44 12.50 2.37
CA TRP A 58 13.70 11.78 2.48
C TRP A 58 13.52 10.28 2.69
N LEU A 59 12.52 9.88 3.44
CA LEU A 59 12.20 8.47 3.65
C LEU A 59 11.82 7.80 2.33
N LEU A 60 10.96 8.40 1.51
CA LEU A 60 10.60 7.86 0.20
C LEU A 60 11.84 7.77 -0.71
N ILE A 61 12.67 8.81 -0.78
CA ILE A 61 13.89 8.81 -1.59
C ILE A 61 14.85 7.70 -1.16
N LEU A 62 15.12 7.58 0.14
CA LEU A 62 16.05 6.59 0.68
C LEU A 62 15.51 5.16 0.56
N VAL A 63 14.24 4.94 0.87
CA VAL A 63 13.60 3.63 0.76
C VAL A 63 13.57 3.18 -0.69
N VAL A 64 13.13 4.02 -1.63
CA VAL A 64 13.06 3.64 -3.04
C VAL A 64 14.47 3.45 -3.62
N SER A 65 15.39 4.39 -3.39
CA SER A 65 16.71 4.36 -4.04
C SER A 65 17.65 3.33 -3.41
N VAL A 66 17.75 3.31 -2.08
CA VAL A 66 18.71 2.43 -1.39
C VAL A 66 18.11 1.06 -1.16
N LYS A 67 16.94 0.95 -0.51
CA LYS A 67 16.36 -0.37 -0.19
C LYS A 67 15.88 -1.08 -1.45
N TYR A 68 15.04 -0.43 -2.26
CA TYR A 68 14.43 -1.10 -3.42
C TYR A 68 15.38 -1.23 -4.60
N LEU A 69 15.88 -0.12 -5.16
CA LEU A 69 16.70 -0.18 -6.39
C LEU A 69 18.05 -0.87 -6.16
N SER A 70 18.72 -0.62 -5.03
CA SER A 70 20.07 -1.15 -4.81
C SER A 70 20.10 -2.60 -4.27
N PHE A 71 19.05 -3.04 -3.56
CA PHE A 71 19.02 -4.38 -2.96
C PHE A 71 17.86 -5.23 -3.49
N VAL A 72 16.61 -4.85 -3.22
CA VAL A 72 15.43 -5.71 -3.52
C VAL A 72 15.32 -6.05 -5.00
N MET A 73 15.50 -5.07 -5.89
CA MET A 73 15.42 -5.27 -7.34
C MET A 73 16.60 -6.04 -7.93
N ARG A 74 17.71 -6.17 -7.19
CA ARG A 74 18.89 -6.97 -7.61
C ARG A 74 18.87 -8.39 -7.04
N ALA A 75 18.07 -8.59 -6.00
CA ALA A 75 17.85 -9.89 -5.39
C ALA A 75 16.59 -10.51 -6.01
N ASP A 76 16.66 -10.83 -7.29
CA ASP A 76 15.61 -11.54 -8.01
C ASP A 76 15.99 -13.01 -8.21
N ASN A 77 14.98 -13.87 -8.35
CA ASN A 77 15.17 -15.25 -8.74
C ASN A 77 14.46 -15.49 -10.07
N ALA A 78 15.20 -15.37 -11.18
CA ALA A 78 14.68 -15.47 -12.54
C ALA A 78 13.56 -14.45 -12.86
N GLY A 79 13.73 -13.20 -12.41
CA GLY A 79 12.74 -12.14 -12.59
C GLY A 79 11.58 -12.16 -11.58
N GLU A 80 11.52 -13.15 -10.67
CA GLU A 80 10.53 -13.17 -9.59
C GLU A 80 11.09 -12.57 -8.29
N GLY A 81 10.44 -11.50 -7.83
CA GLY A 81 10.73 -10.84 -6.55
C GLY A 81 9.77 -11.26 -5.43
N GLY A 82 10.03 -10.78 -4.21
CA GLY A 82 9.16 -11.00 -3.06
C GLY A 82 9.75 -11.89 -1.97
N ILE A 83 9.07 -11.94 -0.83
CA ILE A 83 9.58 -12.58 0.39
C ILE A 83 9.83 -14.08 0.18
N LEU A 84 8.94 -14.76 -0.54
CA LEU A 84 9.03 -16.20 -0.79
C LEU A 84 10.13 -16.55 -1.81
N THR A 85 10.36 -15.70 -2.81
CA THR A 85 11.41 -15.93 -3.81
C THR A 85 12.79 -15.64 -3.21
N LEU A 86 12.91 -14.59 -2.39
CA LEU A 86 14.12 -14.29 -1.61
C LEU A 86 14.44 -15.38 -0.59
N MET A 87 13.43 -15.92 0.09
CA MET A 87 13.59 -17.06 0.99
C MET A 87 14.11 -18.29 0.25
N SER A 88 13.56 -18.59 -0.93
CA SER A 88 14.02 -19.69 -1.79
C SER A 88 15.46 -19.46 -2.24
N LEU A 89 15.81 -18.24 -2.66
CA LEU A 89 17.16 -17.89 -3.09
C LEU A 89 18.20 -18.02 -1.97
N ALA A 90 17.87 -17.56 -0.76
CA ALA A 90 18.75 -17.62 0.40
C ALA A 90 19.03 -19.06 0.89
N GLY A 91 18.08 -19.99 0.66
CA GLY A 91 18.20 -21.39 1.06
C GLY A 91 19.06 -22.27 0.13
N ARG A 92 19.30 -21.86 -1.12
CA ARG A 92 19.88 -22.75 -2.18
C ARG A 92 21.31 -23.25 -1.92
N ASN A 93 22.10 -22.55 -1.12
CA ASN A 93 23.51 -22.90 -0.83
C ASN A 93 23.84 -22.92 0.66
N THR A 94 22.84 -23.25 1.48
CA THR A 94 22.91 -23.12 2.93
C THR A 94 22.70 -24.48 3.61
N SER A 95 23.27 -24.67 4.81
CA SER A 95 23.07 -25.93 5.57
C SER A 95 21.58 -26.18 5.87
N ALA A 96 21.20 -27.44 6.07
CA ALA A 96 19.81 -27.81 6.37
C ALA A 96 19.25 -27.05 7.58
N ARG A 97 20.05 -26.85 8.63
CA ARG A 97 19.67 -26.07 9.82
C ARG A 97 19.35 -24.62 9.49
N MET A 98 20.19 -23.97 8.68
CA MET A 98 20.00 -22.56 8.36
C MET A 98 18.92 -22.36 7.29
N THR A 99 18.67 -23.35 6.44
CA THR A 99 17.49 -23.37 5.56
C THR A 99 16.20 -23.41 6.38
N SER A 100 16.10 -24.27 7.40
CA SER A 100 14.94 -24.28 8.30
C SER A 100 14.74 -22.93 9.01
N PHE A 101 15.82 -22.29 9.45
CA PHE A 101 15.76 -20.96 10.05
C PHE A 101 15.26 -19.88 9.07
N LEU A 102 15.77 -19.88 7.83
CA LEU A 102 15.33 -18.98 6.77
C LEU A 102 13.85 -19.18 6.42
N VAL A 103 13.36 -20.42 6.43
CA VAL A 103 11.94 -20.71 6.23
C VAL A 103 11.09 -20.10 7.34
N ILE A 104 11.50 -20.23 8.60
CA ILE A 104 10.79 -19.60 9.73
C ILE A 104 10.75 -18.07 9.56
N ILE A 105 11.89 -17.44 9.23
CA ILE A 105 11.94 -16.00 8.96
C ILE A 105 11.03 -15.62 7.78
N GLY A 106 11.04 -16.40 6.70
CA GLY A 106 10.20 -16.15 5.53
C GLY A 106 8.71 -16.27 5.83
N LEU A 107 8.31 -17.24 6.67
CA LEU A 107 6.93 -17.37 7.15
C LEU A 107 6.51 -16.20 8.03
N VAL A 108 7.39 -15.76 8.94
CA VAL A 108 7.15 -14.56 9.76
C VAL A 108 6.99 -13.33 8.87
N GLY A 109 7.88 -13.13 7.89
CA GLY A 109 7.77 -12.05 6.91
C GLY A 109 6.49 -12.11 6.09
N GLY A 110 6.09 -13.30 5.64
CA GLY A 110 4.83 -13.52 4.94
C GLY A 110 3.61 -13.19 5.80
N SER A 111 3.66 -13.46 7.11
CA SER A 111 2.58 -13.11 8.04
C SER A 111 2.45 -11.60 8.24
N PHE A 112 3.57 -10.88 8.35
CA PHE A 112 3.56 -9.42 8.38
C PHE A 112 3.01 -8.82 7.08
N PHE A 113 3.42 -9.36 5.93
CA PHE A 113 2.88 -8.93 4.64
C PHE A 113 1.37 -9.14 4.55
N TYR A 114 0.86 -10.28 5.04
CA TYR A 114 -0.57 -10.54 5.10
C TYR A 114 -1.30 -9.56 6.03
N GLY A 115 -0.70 -9.24 7.17
CA GLY A 115 -1.20 -8.22 8.10
C GLY A 115 -1.34 -6.85 7.43
N GLU A 116 -0.30 -6.38 6.74
CA GLU A 116 -0.32 -5.13 5.99
C GLU A 116 -1.46 -5.11 4.95
N VAL A 117 -1.60 -6.16 4.14
CA VAL A 117 -2.66 -6.26 3.12
C VAL A 117 -4.08 -6.15 3.71
N VAL A 118 -4.29 -6.59 4.95
CA VAL A 118 -5.58 -6.47 5.66
C VAL A 118 -5.75 -5.08 6.28
N ILE A 119 -4.69 -4.48 6.80
CA ILE A 119 -4.73 -3.20 7.53
C ILE A 119 -4.84 -2.01 6.58
N THR A 120 -4.10 -2.01 5.46
CA THR A 120 -4.00 -0.85 4.56
C THR A 120 -5.35 -0.37 4.01
N PRO A 121 -6.27 -1.24 3.53
CA PRO A 121 -7.59 -0.79 3.07
C PRO A 121 -8.41 -0.15 4.20
N ALA A 122 -8.33 -0.71 5.41
CA ALA A 122 -9.07 -0.22 6.57
C ALA A 122 -8.59 1.17 7.00
N ILE A 123 -7.28 1.34 7.19
CA ILE A 123 -6.71 2.64 7.57
C ILE A 123 -6.92 3.68 6.47
N SER A 124 -6.70 3.33 5.20
CA SER A 124 -6.86 4.28 4.10
C SER A 124 -8.29 4.80 3.97
N VAL A 125 -9.30 3.94 4.10
CA VAL A 125 -10.72 4.36 4.03
C VAL A 125 -11.11 5.16 5.27
N LEU A 126 -10.69 4.73 6.45
CA LEU A 126 -10.97 5.43 7.70
C LEU A 126 -10.36 6.85 7.68
N SER A 127 -9.08 6.97 7.35
CA SER A 127 -8.39 8.25 7.23
C SER A 127 -8.95 9.14 6.12
N ALA A 128 -9.56 8.59 5.07
CA ALA A 128 -10.26 9.39 4.07
C ALA A 128 -11.58 9.96 4.61
N ILE A 129 -12.37 9.13 5.30
CA ILE A 129 -13.70 9.52 5.82
C ILE A 129 -13.58 10.48 6.99
N GLU A 130 -12.72 10.18 7.95
CA GLU A 130 -12.40 11.10 9.03
C GLU A 130 -11.90 12.44 8.45
N GLY A 131 -11.34 12.47 7.23
CA GLY A 131 -10.81 13.70 6.62
C GLY A 131 -11.92 14.67 6.25
N LEU A 132 -13.13 14.15 6.06
CA LEU A 132 -14.35 14.92 5.82
C LEU A 132 -14.83 15.63 7.08
N GLU A 133 -14.48 15.14 8.27
CA GLU A 133 -14.83 15.76 9.56
C GLU A 133 -14.33 17.20 9.68
N ILE A 134 -13.17 17.49 9.06
CA ILE A 134 -12.58 18.83 9.00
C ILE A 134 -13.56 19.84 8.37
N ILE A 135 -14.40 19.38 7.44
CA ILE A 135 -15.35 20.20 6.68
C ILE A 135 -16.78 20.04 7.22
N ALA A 136 -17.11 18.89 7.80
CA ALA A 136 -18.42 18.56 8.34
C ALA A 136 -18.32 17.84 9.70
N PRO A 137 -18.21 18.57 10.82
CA PRO A 137 -18.00 18.02 12.18
C PRO A 137 -19.17 17.22 12.77
N HIS A 138 -20.25 17.04 12.00
CA HIS A 138 -21.43 16.27 12.43
C HIS A 138 -21.32 14.80 12.00
N LEU A 139 -20.21 14.44 11.34
CA LEU A 139 -19.97 13.12 10.77
C LEU A 139 -19.24 12.17 11.73
N ASP A 140 -18.80 12.61 12.92
CA ASP A 140 -18.00 11.82 13.87
C ASP A 140 -18.65 10.47 14.20
N GLU A 141 -19.95 10.47 14.48
CA GLU A 141 -20.71 9.24 14.78
C GLU A 141 -20.90 8.34 13.54
N TRP A 142 -20.78 8.91 12.34
CA TRP A 142 -20.97 8.24 11.05
C TRP A 142 -19.67 7.74 10.41
N VAL A 143 -18.50 8.11 10.94
CA VAL A 143 -17.20 7.71 10.41
C VAL A 143 -17.09 6.19 10.26
N VAL A 144 -17.28 5.45 11.35
CA VAL A 144 -17.13 3.99 11.36
C VAL A 144 -18.21 3.30 10.50
N PRO A 145 -19.51 3.62 10.63
CA PRO A 145 -20.54 3.06 9.74
C PRO A 145 -20.27 3.31 8.25
N LEU A 146 -19.82 4.52 7.90
CA LEU A 146 -19.52 4.87 6.51
C LEU A 146 -18.29 4.12 6.00
N ALA A 147 -17.25 3.94 6.82
CA ALA A 147 -16.07 3.17 6.45
C ALA A 147 -16.43 1.71 6.17
N ILE A 148 -17.26 1.10 7.01
CA ILE A 148 -17.75 -0.27 6.81
C ILE A 148 -18.57 -0.35 5.52
N LEU A 149 -19.44 0.63 5.25
CA LEU A 149 -20.23 0.68 4.01
C LEU A 149 -19.34 0.76 2.77
N VAL A 150 -18.35 1.67 2.77
CA VAL A 150 -17.41 1.86 1.66
C VAL A 150 -16.59 0.60 1.43
N LEU A 151 -16.00 0.02 2.49
CA LEU A 151 -15.24 -1.23 2.38
C LEU A 151 -16.08 -2.37 1.83
N THR A 152 -17.30 -2.54 2.35
CA THR A 152 -18.24 -3.58 1.88
C THR A 152 -18.53 -3.41 0.40
N LEU A 153 -18.84 -2.18 -0.05
CA LEU A 153 -19.15 -1.90 -1.44
C LEU A 153 -17.93 -2.13 -2.35
N LEU A 154 -16.74 -1.70 -1.93
CA LEU A 154 -15.50 -1.95 -2.67
C LEU A 154 -15.21 -3.46 -2.81
N PHE A 155 -15.34 -4.24 -1.74
CA PHE A 155 -15.14 -5.69 -1.78
C PHE A 155 -16.21 -6.42 -2.63
N VAL A 156 -17.45 -5.96 -2.61
CA VAL A 156 -18.53 -6.50 -3.46
C VAL A 156 -18.24 -6.24 -4.95
N ILE A 157 -17.67 -5.08 -5.30
CA ILE A 157 -17.23 -4.78 -6.66
C ILE A 157 -16.04 -5.66 -7.03
N GLN A 158 -15.04 -5.78 -6.15
CA GLN A 158 -13.83 -6.59 -6.38
C GLN A 158 -14.12 -8.07 -6.63
N LYS A 159 -15.16 -8.64 -6.00
CA LYS A 159 -15.65 -10.00 -6.26
C LYS A 159 -15.87 -10.29 -7.75
N HIS A 160 -16.28 -9.30 -8.54
CA HIS A 160 -16.58 -9.45 -9.96
C HIS A 160 -15.34 -9.25 -10.87
N GLY A 161 -14.17 -9.02 -10.26
CA GLY A 161 -12.89 -8.86 -10.93
C GLY A 161 -12.22 -7.53 -10.62
N THR A 162 -10.91 -7.58 -10.38
CA THR A 162 -10.08 -6.41 -10.06
C THR A 162 -9.88 -5.46 -11.25
N GLY A 163 -10.11 -5.94 -12.48
CA GLY A 163 -9.99 -5.14 -13.70
C GLY A 163 -11.02 -4.00 -13.79
N LEU A 164 -12.17 -4.13 -13.12
CA LEU A 164 -13.21 -3.09 -13.12
C LEU A 164 -12.83 -1.94 -12.18
N VAL A 165 -12.23 -2.28 -11.03
CA VAL A 165 -11.65 -1.32 -10.08
C VAL A 165 -10.48 -0.57 -10.72
N GLY A 166 -9.54 -1.26 -11.35
CA GLY A 166 -8.40 -0.63 -12.02
C GLY A 166 -8.82 0.39 -13.09
N LYS A 167 -9.89 0.13 -13.84
CA LYS A 167 -10.41 1.07 -14.86
C LYS A 167 -11.10 2.30 -14.26
N LEU A 168 -11.78 2.15 -13.13
CA LEU A 168 -12.50 3.24 -12.48
C LEU A 168 -11.56 4.20 -11.75
N PHE A 169 -10.57 3.65 -11.05
CA PHE A 169 -9.70 4.43 -10.17
C PHE A 169 -8.44 4.95 -10.85
N ALA A 170 -7.89 4.25 -11.86
CA ALA A 170 -6.64 4.71 -12.49
C ALA A 170 -6.69 6.13 -13.10
N PRO A 171 -7.80 6.58 -13.73
CA PRO A 171 -7.91 7.96 -14.22
C PRO A 171 -8.05 9.01 -13.11
N ILE A 172 -8.39 8.61 -11.89
CA ILE A 172 -8.50 9.52 -10.74
C ILE A 172 -7.13 9.67 -10.07
N MET A 173 -6.33 8.60 -10.08
CA MET A 173 -5.01 8.56 -9.45
C MET A 173 -3.89 9.17 -10.31
N LEU A 174 -4.09 9.31 -11.63
CA LEU A 174 -3.13 9.85 -12.59
C LEU A 174 -3.65 11.11 -13.26
#